data_AF-A0A845YKC6-F1
#
_entry.id   AF-A0A845YKC6-F1
#
_cell.length_a   1.000
_cell.length_b   1.000
_cell.length_c   1.000
_cell.angle_alpha   90.00
_cell.angle_beta   90.00
_cell.angle_gamma   90.00
#
_symmetry.space_group_name_H-M   'P 1'
#
loop_
_entity.id
_entity.type
_entity.pdbx_description
1 polymer ?
#
loop_
_entity_poly.entity_id
_entity_poly.type
_entity_poly.pdbx_seq_one_letter_code
_entity_poly.pdbx_strand_id
1 'polypeptide(L)'
;LNWGHGQFIFESIEPGSPQYAWLQAELASDEFQRARYKIVMLHYPPHTLGGNIVPAFTTPVPVYHRDDDDNLVDIRYEYPKSQDHIVKYLMPLLEAAGTHLVFYGHSHIWNRFEGETGLQFLESSNVGNSYGAHLADNPRPVPDVSRYQETYVATGDPNGLKPVMPTIAPLMDDAGQPMPYIASNDITVFSILDTGSGTVNSYYFDTREPESPVVKFDQFRIGEQ
;
A
#
# COMPACT_ATOMS: atom_id res chain seq x y z
N LEU A 1 10.51 32.78 0.11
CA LEU A 1 9.24 32.01 0.11
C LEU A 1 9.60 30.60 0.51
N ASN A 2 9.06 30.09 1.61
CA ASN A 2 9.29 28.72 2.07
C ASN A 2 8.24 27.84 1.37
N TRP A 3 8.62 27.18 0.29
CA TRP A 3 7.73 26.28 -0.44
C TRP A 3 7.80 24.89 0.24
N GLY A 4 6.78 24.06 0.05
CA GLY A 4 6.80 22.67 0.56
C GLY A 4 7.77 21.74 -0.18
N HIS A 5 8.45 22.23 -1.24
CA HIS A 5 9.45 21.53 -2.04
C HIS A 5 9.01 20.15 -2.58
N GLY A 6 7.70 19.96 -2.78
CA GLY A 6 7.11 18.67 -3.20
C GLY A 6 7.26 17.55 -2.17
N GLN A 7 7.73 17.86 -0.95
CA GLN A 7 8.08 16.87 0.05
C GLN A 7 6.85 16.42 0.84
N PHE A 8 6.66 15.11 0.91
CA PHE A 8 5.66 14.48 1.78
C PHE A 8 6.28 13.45 2.74
N ILE A 9 7.60 13.27 2.69
CA ILE A 9 8.39 12.49 3.64
C ILE A 9 8.88 13.44 4.74
N PHE A 10 8.42 13.23 5.98
CA PHE A 10 8.78 14.07 7.12
C PHE A 10 10.13 13.68 7.73
N GLU A 11 10.41 12.38 7.80
CA GLU A 11 11.65 11.82 8.33
C GLU A 11 12.18 10.74 7.38
N SER A 12 13.51 10.67 7.26
CA SER A 12 14.16 9.74 6.34
C SER A 12 14.02 8.29 6.83
N ILE A 13 13.68 7.39 5.91
CA ILE A 13 13.73 5.93 6.06
C ILE A 13 14.85 5.31 5.23
N GLU A 14 15.80 6.13 4.78
CA GLU A 14 16.93 5.67 3.98
C GLU A 14 18.01 5.02 4.87
N PRO A 15 18.89 4.17 4.31
CA PRO A 15 20.04 3.65 5.01
C PRO A 15 20.86 4.76 5.70
N GLY A 16 21.13 4.57 6.98
CA GLY A 16 21.84 5.55 7.82
C GLY A 16 20.93 6.52 8.59
N SER A 17 19.61 6.52 8.34
CA SER A 17 18.67 7.28 9.17
C SER A 17 18.48 6.62 10.55
N PRO A 18 18.10 7.40 11.59
CA PRO A 18 17.80 6.84 12.91
C PRO A 18 16.67 5.79 12.87
N GLN A 19 15.62 6.02 12.08
CA GLN A 19 14.50 5.09 11.96
C GLN A 19 14.91 3.80 11.25
N TYR A 20 15.72 3.87 10.20
CA TYR A 20 16.20 2.69 9.49
C TYR A 20 17.12 1.84 10.39
N ALA A 21 18.07 2.48 11.09
CA ALA A 21 18.98 1.79 12.00
C ALA A 21 18.23 1.14 13.18
N TRP A 22 17.23 1.83 13.74
CA TRP A 22 16.35 1.27 14.75
C TRP A 22 15.58 0.05 14.23
N LEU A 23 14.99 0.14 13.04
CA LEU A 23 14.24 -0.96 12.45
C LEU A 23 15.12 -2.19 12.22
N GLN A 24 16.35 -1.99 11.72
CA GLN A 24 17.31 -3.10 11.58
C GLN A 24 17.61 -3.78 12.92
N ALA A 25 17.79 -3.01 13.99
CA ALA A 25 18.04 -3.55 15.32
C ALA A 25 16.81 -4.30 15.88
N GLU A 26 15.61 -3.74 15.70
CA GLU A 26 14.35 -4.36 16.13
C GLU A 26 14.09 -5.67 15.41
N LEU A 27 14.25 -5.69 14.07
CA LEU A 27 14.09 -6.91 13.27
C LEU A 27 15.13 -7.98 13.62
N ALA A 28 16.33 -7.60 14.06
CA ALA A 28 17.38 -8.52 14.49
C ALA A 28 17.24 -8.97 15.96
N SER A 29 16.31 -8.41 16.72
CA SER A 29 16.12 -8.72 18.14
C SER A 29 15.69 -10.17 18.36
N ASP A 30 16.03 -10.71 19.53
CA ASP A 30 15.60 -12.05 19.95
C ASP A 30 14.08 -12.13 20.03
N GLU A 31 13.43 -11.06 20.48
CA GLU A 31 11.99 -10.91 20.59
C GLU A 31 11.31 -11.05 19.22
N PHE A 32 11.77 -10.30 18.21
CA PHE A 32 11.23 -10.39 16.86
C PHE A 32 11.52 -11.76 16.24
N GLN A 33 12.77 -12.23 16.34
CA GLN A 33 13.18 -13.48 15.71
C GLN A 33 12.46 -14.71 16.27
N ARG A 34 12.14 -14.73 17.56
CA ARG A 34 11.42 -15.82 18.23
C ARG A 34 9.90 -15.64 18.26
N ALA A 35 9.38 -14.49 17.82
CA ALA A 35 7.95 -14.24 17.80
C ALA A 35 7.24 -15.27 16.90
N ARG A 36 6.17 -15.88 17.43
CA ARG A 36 5.33 -16.82 16.67
C ARG A 36 4.73 -16.16 15.42
N TYR A 37 4.37 -14.88 15.51
CA TYR A 37 3.90 -14.09 14.38
C TYR A 37 4.70 -12.80 14.30
N LYS A 38 5.36 -12.59 13.16
CA LYS A 38 6.17 -11.41 12.85
C LYS A 38 5.34 -10.49 11.96
N ILE A 39 4.84 -9.40 12.52
CA ILE A 39 3.91 -8.48 11.84
C ILE A 39 4.50 -7.08 11.89
N VAL A 40 4.54 -6.41 10.74
CA VAL A 40 4.97 -5.02 10.62
C VAL A 40 3.78 -4.17 10.21
N MET A 41 3.62 -3.02 10.85
CA MET A 41 2.57 -2.07 10.54
C MET A 41 3.17 -0.77 10.02
N LEU A 42 2.58 -0.24 8.95
CA LEU A 42 2.97 1.04 8.35
C LEU A 42 1.74 1.68 7.72
N HIS A 43 1.73 3.00 7.58
CA HIS A 43 0.55 3.67 7.03
C HIS A 43 0.54 3.61 5.49
N TYR A 44 1.64 3.99 4.84
CA TYR A 44 1.73 4.17 3.40
C TYR A 44 1.95 2.83 2.66
N PRO A 45 1.14 2.46 1.66
CA PRO A 45 1.11 1.11 1.10
C PRO A 45 2.39 0.76 0.30
N PRO A 46 2.99 -0.43 0.51
CA PRO A 46 4.03 -0.97 -0.37
C PRO A 46 3.42 -1.55 -1.65
N HIS A 47 2.20 -2.06 -1.57
CA HIS A 47 1.44 -2.63 -2.67
C HIS A 47 -0.01 -2.21 -2.53
N THR A 48 -0.64 -1.69 -3.57
CA THR A 48 -2.09 -1.38 -3.50
C THR A 48 -2.74 -1.18 -4.86
N LEU A 49 -4.03 -1.48 -4.94
CA LEU A 49 -4.87 -1.04 -6.06
C LEU A 49 -5.40 0.39 -5.87
N GLY A 50 -5.26 0.97 -4.68
CA GLY A 50 -5.75 2.29 -4.36
C GLY A 50 -4.87 3.42 -4.91
N GLY A 51 -5.34 4.66 -4.80
CA GLY A 51 -4.72 5.82 -5.44
C GLY A 51 -3.44 6.32 -4.75
N ASN A 52 -3.36 6.17 -3.43
CA ASN A 52 -2.39 6.88 -2.59
C ASN A 52 -1.01 6.18 -2.50
N ILE A 53 -0.60 5.52 -3.57
CA ILE A 53 0.75 4.96 -3.80
C ILE A 53 1.47 5.68 -4.95
N VAL A 54 0.76 6.57 -5.64
CA VAL A 54 1.28 7.41 -6.72
C VAL A 54 1.14 8.87 -6.28
N PRO A 55 2.21 9.68 -6.25
CA PRO A 55 3.58 9.35 -6.68
C PRO A 55 4.31 8.40 -5.72
N ALA A 56 5.42 7.80 -6.19
CA ALA A 56 6.28 6.93 -5.39
C ALA A 56 6.82 7.62 -4.12
N PHE A 57 7.00 6.86 -3.03
CA PHE A 57 7.50 7.36 -1.74
C PHE A 57 9.00 7.66 -1.80
N THR A 58 9.38 8.78 -2.38
CA THR A 58 10.79 9.14 -2.61
C THR A 58 11.05 10.62 -2.40
N THR A 59 12.33 10.99 -2.22
CA THR A 59 12.73 12.39 -2.18
C THR A 59 12.43 13.07 -3.52
N PRO A 60 11.64 14.16 -3.54
CA PRO A 60 11.26 14.82 -4.79
C PRO A 60 12.46 15.49 -5.48
N VAL A 61 12.53 15.36 -6.81
CA VAL A 61 13.57 15.97 -7.64
C VAL A 61 12.99 17.19 -8.36
N PRO A 62 13.46 18.43 -8.08
CA PRO A 62 12.96 19.62 -8.76
C PRO A 62 13.45 19.68 -10.21
N VAL A 63 12.53 19.97 -11.12
CA VAL A 63 12.78 20.35 -12.51
C VAL A 63 12.43 21.83 -12.64
N TYR A 64 13.44 22.65 -12.93
CA TYR A 64 13.29 24.08 -13.12
C TYR A 64 13.10 24.36 -14.61
N HIS A 65 11.96 24.94 -14.97
CA HIS A 65 11.70 25.37 -16.32
C HIS A 65 11.89 26.89 -16.43
N ARG A 66 12.61 27.30 -17.46
CA ARG A 66 12.99 28.70 -17.71
C ARG A 66 12.57 29.09 -19.13
N ASP A 67 12.21 30.36 -19.30
CA ASP A 67 11.94 30.93 -20.62
C ASP A 67 13.25 31.25 -21.40
N ASP A 68 13.09 31.77 -22.62
CA ASP A 68 14.21 32.11 -23.51
C ASP A 68 15.12 33.22 -22.93
N ASP A 69 14.61 34.01 -21.98
CA ASP A 69 15.33 35.08 -21.27
C ASP A 69 15.95 34.58 -19.94
N ASP A 70 15.97 33.27 -19.70
CA ASP A 70 16.46 32.58 -18.49
C ASP A 70 15.66 32.89 -17.20
N ASN A 71 14.45 33.43 -17.31
CA ASN A 71 13.59 33.64 -16.15
C ASN A 71 12.92 32.34 -15.72
N LEU A 72 12.88 32.08 -14.41
CA LEU A 72 12.16 30.93 -13.85
C LEU A 72 10.65 31.11 -14.06
N VAL A 73 10.03 30.19 -14.80
CA VAL A 73 8.60 30.24 -15.11
C VAL A 73 7.80 29.20 -14.32
N ASP A 74 8.36 28.01 -14.07
CA ASP A 74 7.75 27.00 -13.23
C ASP A 74 8.80 26.08 -12.57
N ILE A 75 8.40 25.50 -11.44
CA ILE A 75 9.12 24.40 -10.79
C ILE A 75 8.16 23.22 -10.71
N ARG A 76 8.59 22.10 -11.26
CA ARG A 76 7.92 20.81 -11.13
C ARG A 76 8.75 19.88 -10.24
N TYR A 77 8.10 18.92 -9.60
CA TYR A 77 8.78 17.88 -8.84
C TYR A 77 8.52 16.51 -9.49
N GLU A 78 9.59 15.77 -9.70
CA GLU A 78 9.55 14.37 -10.12
C GLU A 78 9.79 13.46 -8.93
N TYR A 79 9.20 12.27 -8.99
CA TYR A 79 9.23 11.28 -7.92
C TYR A 79 9.74 9.97 -8.50
N PRO A 80 11.07 9.78 -8.55
CA PRO A 80 11.66 8.63 -9.20
C PRO A 80 11.16 7.30 -8.64
N LYS A 81 10.41 6.54 -9.45
CA LYS A 81 9.82 5.27 -9.00
C LYS A 81 10.90 4.26 -8.61
N SER A 82 12.03 4.26 -9.33
CA SER A 82 13.20 3.44 -9.00
C SER A 82 13.83 3.77 -7.64
N GLN A 83 13.50 4.92 -7.07
CA GLN A 83 13.95 5.41 -5.78
C GLN A 83 12.82 5.38 -4.73
N ASP A 84 11.73 4.63 -4.94
CA ASP A 84 10.71 4.44 -3.90
C ASP A 84 11.37 3.84 -2.66
N HIS A 85 11.45 4.60 -1.56
CA HIS A 85 12.18 4.22 -0.36
C HIS A 85 11.55 3.01 0.34
N ILE A 86 10.23 2.82 0.24
CA ILE A 86 9.55 1.70 0.88
C ILE A 86 9.96 0.40 0.19
N VAL A 87 9.82 0.34 -1.13
CA VAL A 87 10.16 -0.87 -1.91
C VAL A 87 11.67 -1.09 -1.95
N LYS A 88 12.46 -0.02 -2.06
CA LYS A 88 13.91 -0.12 -2.22
C LYS A 88 14.63 -0.47 -0.92
N TYR A 89 14.17 0.06 0.22
CA TYR A 89 14.90 -0.07 1.49
C TYR A 89 14.15 -0.88 2.54
N LEU A 90 12.84 -0.67 2.72
CA LEU A 90 12.10 -1.35 3.78
C LEU A 90 11.73 -2.78 3.39
N MET A 91 11.16 -3.00 2.21
CA MET A 91 10.68 -4.33 1.81
C MET A 91 11.79 -5.40 1.86
N PRO A 92 13.02 -5.17 1.35
CA PRO A 92 14.09 -6.15 1.48
C PRO A 92 14.47 -6.47 2.92
N LEU A 93 14.42 -5.49 3.84
CA LEU A 93 14.66 -5.74 5.26
C LEU A 93 13.55 -6.61 5.88
N LEU A 94 12.29 -6.30 5.58
CA LEU A 94 11.15 -7.03 6.15
C LEU A 94 11.12 -8.47 5.67
N GLU A 95 11.39 -8.70 4.38
CA GLU A 95 11.50 -10.03 3.78
C GLU A 95 12.67 -10.80 4.38
N ALA A 96 13.86 -10.21 4.46
CA ALA A 96 15.05 -10.85 5.03
C ALA A 96 14.88 -11.22 6.52
N ALA A 97 14.09 -10.44 7.27
CA ALA A 97 13.79 -10.70 8.67
C ALA A 97 12.76 -11.85 8.87
N GLY A 98 12.19 -12.38 7.79
CA GLY A 98 11.14 -13.40 7.84
C GLY A 98 9.82 -12.86 8.36
N THR A 99 9.48 -11.60 8.06
CA THR A 99 8.16 -11.03 8.38
C THR A 99 7.06 -11.89 7.74
N HIS A 100 5.95 -12.10 8.45
CA HIS A 100 4.82 -12.89 7.92
C HIS A 100 3.72 -12.01 7.33
N LEU A 101 3.51 -10.81 7.88
CA LEU A 101 2.47 -9.88 7.45
C LEU A 101 2.93 -8.43 7.52
N VAL A 102 2.78 -7.70 6.44
CA VAL A 102 2.76 -6.23 6.45
C VAL A 102 1.31 -5.75 6.41
N PHE A 103 0.88 -5.07 7.46
CA PHE A 103 -0.48 -4.54 7.61
C PHE A 103 -0.47 -3.01 7.47
N TYR A 104 -1.31 -2.48 6.58
CA TYR A 104 -1.29 -1.06 6.25
C TYR A 104 -2.66 -0.52 5.82
N GLY A 105 -2.69 0.76 5.43
CA GLY A 105 -3.91 1.46 5.03
C GLY A 105 -3.63 2.52 3.95
N HIS A 106 -4.14 3.72 4.21
CA HIS A 106 -3.98 4.95 3.42
C HIS A 106 -4.88 5.11 2.19
N SER A 107 -5.19 4.05 1.44
CA SER A 107 -5.96 4.19 0.19
C SER A 107 -7.46 3.93 0.32
N HIS A 108 -7.95 3.64 1.53
CA HIS A 108 -9.37 3.50 1.84
C HIS A 108 -10.02 2.32 1.08
N ILE A 109 -9.24 1.25 0.91
CA ILE A 109 -9.68 0.02 0.29
C ILE A 109 -9.32 -1.17 1.20
N TRP A 110 -9.90 -2.32 0.87
CA TRP A 110 -9.36 -3.61 1.24
C TRP A 110 -8.80 -4.30 0.01
N ASN A 111 -7.60 -4.85 0.11
CA ASN A 111 -6.98 -5.73 -0.89
C ASN A 111 -5.78 -6.45 -0.26
N ARG A 112 -5.42 -7.59 -0.86
CA ARG A 112 -4.33 -8.44 -0.39
C ARG A 112 -3.34 -8.75 -1.51
N PHE A 113 -2.07 -8.86 -1.17
CA PHE A 113 -1.01 -9.35 -2.05
C PHE A 113 -0.13 -10.36 -1.31
N GLU A 114 0.64 -11.12 -2.08
CA GLU A 114 1.63 -12.07 -1.57
C GLU A 114 2.93 -11.87 -2.35
N GLY A 115 4.03 -11.67 -1.62
CA GLY A 115 5.37 -11.58 -2.18
C GLY A 115 5.95 -12.97 -2.48
N GLU A 116 7.09 -13.01 -3.17
CA GLU A 116 7.72 -14.27 -3.61
C GLU A 116 8.15 -15.19 -2.45
N THR A 117 8.43 -14.61 -1.29
CA THR A 117 8.82 -15.33 -0.06
C THR A 117 7.64 -15.84 0.76
N GLY A 118 6.40 -15.59 0.33
CA GLY A 118 5.18 -15.86 1.10
C GLY A 118 4.80 -14.74 2.09
N LEU A 119 5.55 -13.63 2.12
CA LEU A 119 5.19 -12.43 2.88
C LEU A 119 3.82 -11.92 2.42
N GLN A 120 2.87 -11.82 3.35
CA GLN A 120 1.53 -11.33 3.07
C GLN A 120 1.47 -9.80 3.24
N PHE A 121 0.73 -9.15 2.35
CA PHE A 121 0.46 -7.71 2.38
C PHE A 121 -1.03 -7.49 2.46
N LEU A 122 -1.50 -6.79 3.50
CA LEU A 122 -2.92 -6.53 3.69
C LEU A 122 -3.16 -5.04 3.91
N GLU A 123 -3.86 -4.42 2.95
CA GLU A 123 -4.53 -3.15 3.19
C GLU A 123 -5.95 -3.45 3.68
N SER A 124 -6.33 -2.92 4.84
CA SER A 124 -7.67 -3.12 5.40
C SER A 124 -8.23 -1.81 5.94
N SER A 125 -8.23 -0.76 5.11
CA SER A 125 -8.57 0.61 5.51
C SER A 125 -9.91 1.13 4.98
N ASN A 126 -10.74 0.26 4.40
CA ASN A 126 -12.09 0.64 3.95
C ASN A 126 -13.08 0.74 5.12
N VAL A 127 -13.34 1.96 5.60
CA VAL A 127 -14.22 2.23 6.77
C VAL A 127 -15.18 3.39 6.47
N GLY A 128 -16.07 3.21 5.48
CA GLY A 128 -17.15 4.16 5.19
C GLY A 128 -16.82 5.31 4.23
N ASN A 129 -15.62 5.35 3.67
CA ASN A 129 -15.35 6.05 2.41
C ASN A 129 -14.26 5.35 1.61
N SER A 130 -14.25 5.53 0.29
CA SER A 130 -13.28 4.99 -0.65
C SER A 130 -13.15 5.89 -1.88
N TYR A 131 -11.97 5.85 -2.50
CA TYR A 131 -11.70 6.55 -3.78
C TYR A 131 -11.62 5.59 -4.96
N GLY A 132 -12.00 4.33 -4.76
CA GLY A 132 -11.96 3.28 -5.77
C GLY A 132 -10.63 2.53 -5.81
N ALA A 133 -10.68 1.35 -6.44
CA ALA A 133 -9.50 0.67 -6.94
C ALA A 133 -9.23 1.12 -8.37
N HIS A 134 -7.96 1.16 -8.75
CA HIS A 134 -7.56 1.67 -10.05
C HIS A 134 -7.20 0.55 -11.02
N LEU A 135 -8.20 0.14 -11.78
CA LEU A 135 -8.11 -0.85 -12.84
C LEU A 135 -8.30 -0.19 -14.22
N ALA A 136 -8.42 -0.97 -15.28
CA ALA A 136 -8.46 -0.47 -16.66
C ALA A 136 -9.64 0.49 -16.93
N ASP A 137 -10.76 0.28 -16.26
CA ASP A 137 -11.99 1.07 -16.32
C ASP A 137 -11.99 2.31 -15.41
N ASN A 138 -11.11 2.34 -14.39
CA ASN A 138 -10.97 3.45 -13.44
C ASN A 138 -9.48 3.80 -13.18
N PRO A 139 -8.70 4.24 -14.19
CA PRO A 139 -7.29 4.54 -14.01
C PRO A 139 -7.05 5.67 -13.01
N ARG A 140 -5.92 5.64 -12.30
CA ARG A 140 -5.45 6.74 -11.45
C ARG A 140 -5.29 8.01 -12.27
N PRO A 141 -5.60 9.19 -11.70
CA PRO A 141 -5.28 10.47 -12.32
C PRO A 141 -3.76 10.67 -12.27
N VAL A 142 -3.05 10.29 -13.32
CA VAL A 142 -1.60 10.47 -13.46
C VAL A 142 -1.30 11.67 -14.37
N PRO A 143 -0.18 12.38 -14.13
CA PRO A 143 0.18 13.52 -14.97
C PRO A 143 0.50 13.10 -16.42
N ASP A 144 0.35 14.04 -17.35
CA ASP A 144 0.70 13.86 -18.76
C ASP A 144 2.21 13.57 -18.92
N VAL A 145 2.53 12.36 -19.37
CA VAL A 145 3.91 11.90 -19.58
C VAL A 145 4.69 12.75 -20.57
N SER A 146 4.04 13.54 -21.44
CA SER A 146 4.76 14.41 -22.39
C SER A 146 5.61 15.47 -21.69
N ARG A 147 5.24 15.81 -20.45
CA ARG A 147 5.98 16.79 -19.64
C ARG A 147 6.94 16.12 -18.67
N TYR A 148 6.70 14.89 -18.22
CA TYR A 148 7.44 14.25 -17.12
C TYR A 148 8.43 13.19 -17.62
N GLN A 149 9.59 13.08 -16.98
CA GLN A 149 10.54 11.99 -17.29
C GLN A 149 10.13 10.69 -16.58
N GLU A 150 9.55 10.81 -15.38
CA GLU A 150 9.06 9.70 -14.60
C GLU A 150 7.77 9.08 -15.13
N THR A 151 7.64 7.77 -14.94
CA THR A 151 6.43 7.02 -15.31
C THR A 151 5.55 6.80 -14.08
N TYR A 152 4.32 7.31 -14.15
CA TYR A 152 3.31 7.16 -13.11
C TYR A 152 2.33 6.06 -13.49
N VAL A 153 2.22 5.02 -12.65
CA VAL A 153 1.43 3.82 -12.97
C VAL A 153 -0.07 4.09 -12.77
N ALA A 154 -0.80 4.17 -13.87
CA ALA A 154 -2.23 4.48 -13.84
C ALA A 154 -3.10 3.33 -13.31
N THR A 155 -2.71 2.07 -13.50
CA THR A 155 -3.58 0.91 -13.22
C THR A 155 -2.83 -0.22 -12.52
N GLY A 156 -3.54 -1.00 -11.70
CA GLY A 156 -2.97 -2.13 -10.95
C GLY A 156 -2.09 -1.69 -9.80
N ASP A 157 -1.27 -2.60 -9.28
CA ASP A 157 -0.26 -2.28 -8.27
C ASP A 157 0.97 -1.63 -8.93
N PRO A 158 1.35 -0.39 -8.56
CA PRO A 158 2.55 0.24 -9.09
C PRO A 158 3.81 -0.57 -8.85
N ASN A 159 3.87 -1.37 -7.79
CA ASN A 159 5.06 -2.13 -7.42
C ASN A 159 5.05 -3.59 -7.91
N GLY A 160 4.09 -3.93 -8.78
CA GLY A 160 4.16 -5.09 -9.67
C GLY A 160 3.54 -6.39 -9.16
N LEU A 161 2.97 -6.43 -7.95
CA LEU A 161 2.27 -7.61 -7.46
C LEU A 161 0.86 -7.71 -8.03
N LYS A 162 0.38 -8.95 -8.18
CA LYS A 162 -1.01 -9.21 -8.53
C LYS A 162 -1.84 -9.30 -7.25
N PRO A 163 -3.02 -8.66 -7.20
CA PRO A 163 -3.88 -8.74 -6.04
C PRO A 163 -4.45 -10.17 -5.90
N VAL A 164 -4.58 -10.64 -4.68
CA VAL A 164 -5.11 -11.97 -4.36
C VAL A 164 -6.62 -11.89 -4.20
N MET A 165 -7.34 -12.84 -4.81
CA MET A 165 -8.79 -12.95 -4.71
C MET A 165 -9.21 -13.40 -3.29
N PRO A 166 -10.25 -12.81 -2.68
CA PRO A 166 -10.84 -13.33 -1.46
C PRO A 166 -11.25 -14.80 -1.58
N THR A 167 -10.98 -15.60 -0.55
CA THR A 167 -11.12 -17.06 -0.59
C THR A 167 -12.49 -17.61 -0.22
N ILE A 168 -13.39 -16.80 0.36
CA ILE A 168 -14.67 -17.29 0.90
C ILE A 168 -15.87 -16.70 0.15
N ALA A 169 -16.00 -15.38 0.10
CA ALA A 169 -17.17 -14.70 -0.45
C ALA A 169 -16.79 -13.35 -1.08
N PRO A 170 -15.96 -13.33 -2.16
CA PRO A 170 -15.59 -12.09 -2.82
C PRO A 170 -16.83 -11.30 -3.27
N LEU A 171 -16.76 -9.97 -3.21
CA LEU A 171 -17.75 -9.13 -3.87
C LEU A 171 -17.66 -9.33 -5.38
N MET A 172 -18.78 -9.14 -6.06
CA MET A 172 -18.88 -9.26 -7.51
C MET A 172 -18.97 -7.87 -8.15
N ASP A 173 -18.42 -7.72 -9.35
CA ASP A 173 -18.64 -6.54 -10.18
C ASP A 173 -20.03 -6.58 -10.86
N ASP A 174 -20.35 -5.54 -11.64
CA ASP A 174 -21.63 -5.43 -12.37
C ASP A 174 -21.82 -6.55 -13.42
N ALA A 175 -20.74 -7.21 -13.84
CA ALA A 175 -20.77 -8.36 -14.76
C ALA A 175 -20.85 -9.71 -14.02
N GLY A 176 -20.94 -9.71 -12.68
CA GLY A 176 -20.99 -10.89 -11.85
C GLY A 176 -19.64 -11.61 -11.68
N GLN A 177 -18.52 -10.93 -11.95
CA GLN A 177 -17.17 -11.48 -11.75
C GLN A 177 -16.64 -11.14 -10.37
N PRO A 178 -15.93 -12.06 -9.69
CA PRO A 178 -15.37 -11.80 -8.36
C PRO A 178 -14.25 -10.75 -8.43
N MET A 179 -14.25 -9.84 -7.47
CA MET A 179 -13.28 -8.75 -7.35
C MET A 179 -12.20 -9.03 -6.29
N PRO A 180 -10.93 -8.71 -6.55
CA PRO A 180 -9.84 -8.95 -5.61
C PRO A 180 -9.67 -7.82 -4.57
N TYR A 181 -10.69 -6.98 -4.40
CA TYR A 181 -10.68 -5.82 -3.51
C TYR A 181 -12.08 -5.46 -3.05
N ILE A 182 -12.16 -4.61 -2.01
CA ILE A 182 -13.37 -3.88 -1.64
C ILE A 182 -13.03 -2.39 -1.61
N ALA A 183 -13.74 -1.62 -2.43
CA ALA A 183 -13.61 -0.16 -2.52
C ALA A 183 -15.02 0.44 -2.57
N SER A 184 -15.60 0.73 -1.40
CA SER A 184 -16.99 1.16 -1.28
C SER A 184 -17.17 2.20 -0.17
N ASN A 185 -18.14 3.10 -0.34
CA ASN A 185 -18.58 4.05 0.68
C ASN A 185 -19.67 3.45 1.59
N ASP A 186 -20.32 2.39 1.14
CA ASP A 186 -21.44 1.75 1.83
C ASP A 186 -20.99 0.56 2.68
N ILE A 187 -19.80 0.03 2.40
CA ILE A 187 -19.26 -1.14 3.08
C ILE A 187 -18.15 -0.70 4.05
N THR A 188 -18.12 -1.33 5.22
CA THR A 188 -16.98 -1.27 6.14
C THR A 188 -16.32 -2.62 6.21
N VAL A 189 -15.00 -2.64 6.18
CA VAL A 189 -14.17 -3.84 6.25
C VAL A 189 -13.32 -3.84 7.52
N PHE A 190 -13.21 -5.00 8.15
CA PHE A 190 -12.29 -5.22 9.26
C PHE A 190 -11.66 -6.60 9.17
N SER A 191 -10.45 -6.72 9.72
CA SER A 191 -9.68 -7.97 9.71
C SER A 191 -9.28 -8.36 11.13
N ILE A 192 -9.35 -9.66 11.42
CA ILE A 192 -9.05 -10.23 12.74
C ILE A 192 -7.99 -11.31 12.59
N LEU A 193 -6.87 -11.14 13.30
CA LEU A 193 -5.88 -12.20 13.50
C LEU A 193 -6.28 -13.06 14.71
N ASP A 194 -6.59 -14.32 14.46
CA ASP A 194 -6.66 -15.34 15.50
C ASP A 194 -5.24 -15.84 15.79
N THR A 195 -4.69 -15.45 16.94
CA THR A 195 -3.34 -15.82 17.37
C THR A 195 -3.23 -17.28 17.81
N GLY A 196 -4.34 -17.96 18.13
CA GLY A 196 -4.35 -19.39 18.42
C GLY A 196 -4.01 -20.21 17.18
N SER A 197 -4.65 -19.88 16.06
CA SER A 197 -4.52 -20.61 14.79
C SER A 197 -3.55 -19.99 13.79
N GLY A 198 -3.19 -18.71 13.93
CA GLY A 198 -2.40 -17.95 12.95
C GLY A 198 -3.21 -17.52 11.72
N THR A 199 -4.54 -17.43 11.87
CA THR A 199 -5.45 -17.19 10.76
C THR A 199 -5.89 -15.73 10.77
N VAL A 200 -5.72 -15.04 9.64
CA VAL A 200 -6.29 -13.72 9.40
C VAL A 200 -7.62 -13.92 8.68
N ASN A 201 -8.69 -13.36 9.24
CA ASN A 201 -10.03 -13.41 8.69
C ASN A 201 -10.49 -11.98 8.39
N SER A 202 -10.96 -11.73 7.18
CA SER A 202 -11.51 -10.43 6.81
C SER A 202 -13.03 -10.52 6.66
N TYR A 203 -13.69 -9.48 7.14
CA TYR A 203 -15.13 -9.35 7.21
C TYR A 203 -15.57 -8.03 6.61
N TYR A 204 -16.73 -8.02 5.97
CA TYR A 204 -17.39 -6.80 5.55
C TYR A 204 -18.79 -6.68 6.18
N PHE A 205 -19.25 -5.44 6.31
CA PHE A 205 -20.57 -5.07 6.81
C PHE A 205 -21.16 -3.97 5.92
N ASP A 206 -22.39 -4.17 5.44
CA ASP A 206 -23.12 -3.18 4.65
C ASP A 206 -23.81 -2.18 5.59
N THR A 207 -23.29 -0.95 5.62
CA THR A 207 -23.77 0.10 6.52
C THR A 207 -25.14 0.65 6.12
N ARG A 208 -25.62 0.37 4.91
CA ARG A 208 -26.99 0.72 4.46
C ARG A 208 -28.04 -0.18 5.09
N GLU A 209 -27.64 -1.36 5.56
CA GLU A 209 -28.50 -2.36 6.19
C GLU A 209 -27.99 -2.68 7.60
N PRO A 210 -28.26 -1.85 8.62
CA PRO A 210 -27.69 -1.99 9.95
C PRO A 210 -27.97 -3.32 10.65
N GLU A 211 -29.07 -3.98 10.29
CA GLU A 211 -29.50 -5.27 10.83
C GLU A 211 -28.95 -6.47 10.02
N SER A 212 -28.16 -6.21 8.97
CA SER A 212 -27.56 -7.25 8.14
C SER A 212 -26.47 -8.02 8.90
N PRO A 213 -26.25 -9.30 8.58
CA PRO A 213 -25.14 -10.05 9.15
C PRO A 213 -23.81 -9.51 8.63
N VAL A 214 -22.79 -9.60 9.48
CA VAL A 214 -21.39 -9.44 9.05
C VAL A 214 -21.00 -10.65 8.20
N VAL A 215 -20.39 -10.39 7.04
CA VAL A 215 -19.97 -11.44 6.10
C VAL A 215 -18.47 -11.63 6.16
N LYS A 216 -18.04 -12.85 6.48
CA LYS A 216 -16.64 -13.27 6.31
C LYS A 216 -16.38 -13.54 4.83
N PHE A 217 -15.40 -12.85 4.24
CA PHE A 217 -15.18 -12.92 2.80
C PHE A 217 -13.79 -13.37 2.38
N ASP A 218 -12.77 -13.19 3.23
CA ASP A 218 -11.42 -13.70 3.00
C ASP A 218 -10.87 -14.39 4.24
N GLN A 219 -9.93 -15.31 4.00
CA GLN A 219 -9.15 -15.98 5.01
C GLN A 219 -7.79 -16.40 4.45
N PHE A 220 -6.73 -16.19 5.23
CA PHE A 220 -5.40 -16.74 4.99
C PHE A 220 -4.67 -17.01 6.30
N ARG A 221 -3.56 -17.76 6.24
CA ARG A 221 -2.71 -18.08 7.40
C ARG A 221 -1.39 -17.34 7.31
N ILE A 222 -0.82 -17.00 8.47
CA ILE A 222 0.51 -16.39 8.61
C ILE A 222 1.34 -17.17 9.63
N GLY A 223 2.67 -17.09 9.50
CA GLY A 223 3.61 -17.86 10.30
C GLY A 223 3.86 -19.27 9.77
N GLU A 224 4.69 -20.03 10.49
CA GLU A 224 5.04 -21.40 10.09
C GLU A 224 3.77 -22.28 9.92
N GLN A 225 3.70 -22.94 8.76
CA GLN A 225 2.83 -24.09 8.53
C GLN A 225 3.50 -25.36 9.03
#